data_AF-A0A523RZ94-F1
#
_entry.id   AF-A0A523RZ94-F1
#
_cell.length_a   1.000
_cell.length_b   1.000
_cell.length_c   1.000
_cell.angle_alpha   90.00
_cell.angle_beta   90.00
_cell.angle_gamma   90.00
#
_symmetry.space_group_name_H-M   'P 1'
#
loop_
_entity.id
_entity.type
_entity.pdbx_description
1 polymer ?
#
loop_
_entity_poly.entity_id
_entity_poly.type
_entity_poly.pdbx_seq_one_letter_code
_entity_poly.pdbx_strand_id
1 'polypeptide(L)'
;MEKVSISAGKMRGLKMLADDTGRFRMMAIDQRGSLKRMLASVLSKKADEIRYEDLAEFKKIVIKTLASYSSATLTDPVYGYPNAIKYFPRGVGLLLCDEETGGEKAGKSGKEIKSSLIQGWGVDKIKRAGADGVKLLIYYRGDASPEIVEHQKNLIREVGIACQKYDLPFVLELVNYPFLPDETKENATFARRKPEIVKDYVEEFSKSKYGVDILKVEFPANLKFAKEYAQGEFDGVKRESLYDLSEIKDFCREVTNLTSVPWVILSAGVEIDEFVENVRIATESGASGFLGGRAIWQGCAKYYPHKEAMEEWLLTSGAGNFKRLHQVFQKATPYFEHERFEGYPNLDLEKKGVEWYKEY
;
A
#
# COMPACT_ATOMS: atom_id res chain seq x y z
N MET A 1 -28.21 13.78 11.69
CA MET A 1 -26.80 13.51 11.34
C MET A 1 -26.60 14.08 9.95
N GLU A 2 -25.52 14.83 9.75
CA GLU A 2 -25.20 15.46 8.47
C GLU A 2 -24.73 14.36 7.51
N LYS A 3 -25.25 14.35 6.28
CA LYS A 3 -24.90 13.31 5.31
C LYS A 3 -23.51 13.57 4.75
N VAL A 4 -22.72 12.52 4.59
CA VAL A 4 -21.37 12.60 4.04
C VAL A 4 -21.46 12.64 2.52
N SER A 5 -21.07 13.77 1.94
CA SER A 5 -21.07 13.98 0.49
C SER A 5 -19.78 13.44 -0.14
N ILE A 6 -19.92 12.68 -1.23
CA ILE A 6 -18.78 12.16 -2.02
C ILE A 6 -19.11 12.23 -3.52
N SER A 7 -18.11 12.58 -4.33
CA SER A 7 -18.23 12.64 -5.78
C SER A 7 -18.45 11.25 -6.41
N ALA A 8 -19.11 11.19 -7.58
CA ALA A 8 -19.53 9.93 -8.19
C ALA A 8 -18.35 8.99 -8.51
N GLY A 9 -17.26 9.53 -9.05
CA GLY A 9 -16.07 8.79 -9.42
C GLY A 9 -15.37 8.20 -8.20
N LYS A 10 -15.17 8.99 -7.14
CA LYS A 10 -14.64 8.49 -5.86
C LYS A 10 -15.53 7.44 -5.22
N MET A 11 -16.85 7.65 -5.17
CA MET A 11 -17.79 6.68 -4.61
C MET A 11 -17.71 5.34 -5.36
N ARG A 12 -17.72 5.38 -6.70
CA ARG A 12 -17.62 4.18 -7.54
C ARG A 12 -16.25 3.53 -7.42
N GLY A 13 -15.18 4.31 -7.43
CA GLY A 13 -13.81 3.81 -7.30
C GLY A 13 -13.61 3.09 -5.98
N LEU A 14 -13.98 3.69 -4.84
CA LEU A 14 -13.89 3.04 -3.52
C LEU A 14 -14.65 1.70 -3.49
N LYS A 15 -15.85 1.66 -4.07
CA LYS A 15 -16.63 0.44 -4.20
C LYS A 15 -15.94 -0.63 -5.06
N MET A 16 -15.23 -0.23 -6.11
CA MET A 16 -14.45 -1.15 -6.96
C MET A 16 -13.16 -1.62 -6.29
N LEU A 17 -12.58 -0.83 -5.37
CA LEU A 17 -11.37 -1.21 -4.63
C LEU A 17 -11.66 -2.20 -3.48
N ALA A 18 -12.85 -2.10 -2.90
CA ALA A 18 -13.32 -2.98 -1.83
C ALA A 18 -13.96 -4.27 -2.38
N ASP A 19 -14.07 -5.28 -1.52
CA ASP A 19 -14.93 -6.42 -1.79
C ASP A 19 -16.41 -6.12 -1.53
N ASP A 20 -17.25 -7.13 -1.73
CA ASP A 20 -18.70 -7.09 -1.53
C ASP A 20 -19.12 -6.75 -0.09
N THR A 21 -18.21 -6.91 0.87
CA THR A 21 -18.42 -6.54 2.27
C THR A 21 -17.85 -5.16 2.63
N GLY A 22 -17.32 -4.42 1.65
CA GLY A 22 -16.71 -3.11 1.88
C GLY A 22 -15.31 -3.18 2.46
N ARG A 23 -14.63 -4.33 2.43
CA ARG A 23 -13.27 -4.50 2.98
C ARG A 23 -12.23 -4.51 1.87
N PHE A 24 -11.04 -4.01 2.15
CA PHE A 24 -9.96 -3.96 1.18
C PHE A 24 -9.06 -5.20 1.31
N ARG A 25 -9.12 -6.11 0.33
CA ARG A 25 -8.21 -7.26 0.22
C ARG A 25 -7.41 -7.16 -1.06
N MET A 26 -6.55 -6.15 -1.12
CA MET A 26 -5.91 -5.73 -2.36
C MET A 26 -4.51 -6.33 -2.53
N MET A 27 -4.08 -6.50 -3.78
CA MET A 27 -2.76 -6.99 -4.16
C MET A 27 -1.90 -5.86 -4.76
N ALA A 28 -0.62 -5.81 -4.42
CA ALA A 28 0.35 -4.88 -5.00
C ALA A 28 1.45 -5.61 -5.79
N ILE A 29 1.65 -5.20 -7.03
CA ILE A 29 2.72 -5.66 -7.93
C ILE A 29 3.29 -4.47 -8.75
N ASP A 30 3.30 -3.28 -8.17
CA ASP A 30 3.88 -2.03 -8.72
C ASP A 30 5.40 -1.89 -8.49
N GLN A 31 6.02 -2.85 -7.80
CA GLN A 31 7.45 -2.84 -7.50
C GLN A 31 8.28 -2.84 -8.79
N ARG A 32 9.14 -1.84 -8.96
CA ARG A 32 10.08 -1.72 -10.10
C ARG A 32 11.50 -2.03 -9.66
N GLY A 33 12.15 -1.11 -8.95
CA GLY A 33 13.55 -1.27 -8.53
C GLY A 33 13.80 -2.47 -7.61
N SER A 34 12.89 -2.77 -6.68
CA SER A 34 13.02 -3.94 -5.80
C SER A 34 12.80 -5.27 -6.54
N LEU A 35 11.85 -5.33 -7.48
CA LEU A 35 11.67 -6.51 -8.32
C LEU A 35 12.87 -6.71 -9.24
N LYS A 36 13.43 -5.63 -9.82
CA LYS A 36 14.65 -5.67 -10.63
C LYS A 36 15.81 -6.31 -9.87
N ARG A 37 16.04 -5.90 -8.61
CA ARG A 37 17.06 -6.53 -7.75
C ARG A 37 16.77 -7.99 -7.40
N MET A 38 15.50 -8.33 -7.18
CA MET A 38 15.09 -9.70 -6.89
C MET A 38 15.38 -10.62 -8.09
N LEU A 39 15.00 -10.23 -9.30
CA LEU A 39 15.29 -10.99 -10.52
C LEU A 39 16.79 -11.07 -10.82
N ALA A 40 17.53 -9.98 -10.58
CA ALA A 40 18.99 -9.97 -10.70
C ALA A 40 19.63 -11.05 -9.83
N SER A 41 19.22 -11.14 -8.56
CA SER A 41 19.70 -12.17 -7.64
C SER A 41 19.35 -13.59 -8.12
N VAL A 42 18.12 -13.82 -8.58
CA VAL A 42 17.68 -15.15 -9.05
C VAL A 42 18.46 -15.58 -10.29
N LEU A 43 18.68 -14.66 -11.22
CA LEU A 43 19.37 -14.93 -12.47
C LEU A 43 20.89 -14.87 -12.35
N SER A 44 21.43 -14.60 -11.15
CA SER A 44 22.86 -14.35 -10.93
C SER A 44 23.43 -13.28 -11.88
N LYS A 45 22.67 -12.20 -12.07
CA LYS A 45 23.00 -11.05 -12.93
C LYS A 45 23.12 -9.78 -12.09
N LYS A 46 23.75 -8.75 -12.65
CA LYS A 46 23.64 -7.40 -12.12
C LYS A 46 22.25 -6.83 -12.40
N ALA A 47 21.83 -5.86 -11.58
CA ALA A 47 20.51 -5.28 -11.71
C ALA A 47 20.30 -4.62 -13.08
N ASP A 48 21.27 -3.87 -13.59
CA ASP A 48 21.26 -3.22 -14.90
C ASP A 48 21.12 -4.17 -16.09
N GLU A 49 21.48 -5.45 -15.92
CA GLU A 49 21.31 -6.50 -16.94
C GLU A 49 19.88 -7.08 -16.99
N ILE A 50 19.02 -6.75 -16.02
CA ILE A 50 17.60 -7.13 -16.05
C ILE A 50 16.86 -6.25 -17.04
N ARG A 51 16.23 -6.90 -18.02
CA ARG A 51 15.58 -6.24 -19.15
C ARG A 51 14.16 -5.85 -18.81
N TYR A 52 13.60 -4.99 -19.67
CA TYR A 52 12.20 -4.58 -19.59
C TYR A 52 11.26 -5.80 -19.63
N GLU A 53 11.53 -6.73 -20.56
CA GLU A 53 10.72 -7.92 -20.79
C GLU A 53 10.71 -8.83 -19.57
N ASP A 54 11.80 -8.88 -18.80
CA ASP A 54 11.89 -9.73 -17.61
C ASP A 54 10.94 -9.23 -16.50
N LEU A 55 10.88 -7.91 -16.31
CA LEU A 55 9.96 -7.28 -15.36
C LEU A 55 8.51 -7.37 -15.83
N ALA A 56 8.26 -7.11 -17.12
CA ALA A 56 6.93 -7.16 -17.72
C ALA A 56 6.34 -8.58 -17.66
N GLU A 57 7.12 -9.59 -18.03
CA GLU A 57 6.69 -11.00 -18.03
C GLU A 57 6.38 -11.48 -16.61
N PHE A 58 7.25 -11.16 -15.65
CA PHE A 58 7.03 -11.50 -14.25
C PHE A 58 5.71 -10.93 -13.74
N LYS A 59 5.48 -9.62 -13.94
CA LYS A 59 4.25 -8.94 -13.49
C LYS A 59 3.02 -9.51 -14.17
N LYS A 60 3.09 -9.78 -15.47
CA LYS A 60 2.00 -10.39 -16.23
C LYS A 60 1.61 -11.75 -15.66
N ILE A 61 2.58 -12.62 -15.33
CA ILE A 61 2.33 -13.94 -14.75
C ILE A 61 1.64 -13.80 -13.39
N VAL A 62 2.13 -12.92 -12.52
CA VAL A 62 1.52 -12.67 -11.21
C VAL A 62 0.09 -12.14 -11.34
N ILE A 63 -0.14 -11.12 -12.18
CA ILE A 63 -1.47 -10.52 -12.39
C ILE A 63 -2.45 -11.57 -12.96
N LYS A 64 -2.06 -12.25 -14.03
CA LYS A 64 -2.88 -13.28 -14.69
C LYS A 64 -3.33 -14.37 -13.71
N THR A 65 -2.47 -14.73 -12.77
CA THR A 65 -2.70 -15.89 -11.90
C THR A 65 -3.39 -15.52 -10.59
N LEU A 66 -3.08 -14.34 -10.02
CA LEU A 66 -3.48 -13.98 -8.66
C LEU A 66 -4.52 -12.87 -8.56
N ALA A 67 -4.73 -12.04 -9.59
CA ALA A 67 -5.61 -10.88 -9.47
C ALA A 67 -7.04 -11.24 -9.03
N SER A 68 -7.56 -12.41 -9.43
CA SER A 68 -8.92 -12.88 -9.09
C SER A 68 -9.13 -13.18 -7.60
N TYR A 69 -8.07 -13.27 -6.81
CA TYR A 69 -8.16 -13.47 -5.35
C TYR A 69 -8.28 -12.15 -4.59
N SER A 70 -7.93 -11.03 -5.23
CA SER A 70 -7.94 -9.69 -4.64
C SER A 70 -9.21 -8.92 -4.99
N SER A 71 -9.61 -7.97 -4.14
CA SER A 71 -10.66 -7.00 -4.48
C SER A 71 -10.16 -6.00 -5.53
N ALA A 72 -8.89 -5.61 -5.44
CA ALA A 72 -8.22 -4.77 -6.43
C ALA A 72 -6.73 -5.12 -6.55
N THR A 73 -6.16 -4.83 -7.71
CA THR A 73 -4.74 -5.02 -8.01
C THR A 73 -4.09 -3.68 -8.36
N LEU A 74 -3.07 -3.31 -7.59
CA LEU A 74 -2.16 -2.20 -7.84
C LEU A 74 -0.99 -2.66 -8.72
N THR A 75 -0.76 -1.97 -9.83
CA THR A 75 0.40 -2.18 -10.69
C THR A 75 0.99 -0.86 -11.18
N ASP A 76 2.11 -0.93 -11.91
CA ASP A 76 2.81 0.25 -12.43
C ASP A 76 2.53 0.48 -13.93
N PRO A 77 2.62 1.74 -14.39
CA PRO A 77 2.35 2.09 -15.80
C PRO A 77 3.51 1.76 -16.75
N VAL A 78 4.66 1.29 -16.24
CA VAL A 78 5.87 1.07 -17.04
C VAL A 78 5.93 -0.37 -17.55
N TYR A 79 5.88 -1.34 -16.64
CA TYR A 79 6.07 -2.76 -16.93
C TYR A 79 4.78 -3.55 -16.76
N GLY A 80 3.99 -3.25 -15.73
CA GLY A 80 2.82 -4.04 -15.36
C GLY A 80 1.64 -3.80 -16.28
N TYR A 81 1.02 -2.62 -16.17
CA TYR A 81 -0.24 -2.33 -16.84
C TYR A 81 -0.20 -2.50 -18.37
N PRO A 82 0.80 -1.95 -19.10
CA PRO A 82 0.86 -2.08 -20.56
C PRO A 82 0.93 -3.53 -21.06
N ASN A 83 1.48 -4.45 -20.26
CA ASN A 83 1.69 -5.85 -20.64
C ASN A 83 0.65 -6.81 -20.07
N ALA A 84 -0.11 -6.38 -19.05
CA ALA A 84 -1.02 -7.24 -18.31
C ALA A 84 -2.50 -6.85 -18.41
N ILE A 85 -2.85 -5.70 -19.00
CA ILE A 85 -4.22 -5.17 -19.05
C ILE A 85 -5.28 -6.23 -19.43
N LYS A 86 -5.02 -7.07 -20.44
CA LYS A 86 -5.98 -8.07 -20.93
C LYS A 86 -6.23 -9.24 -19.97
N TYR A 87 -5.46 -9.35 -18.88
CA TYR A 87 -5.55 -10.42 -17.89
C TYR A 87 -6.20 -9.98 -16.58
N PHE A 88 -6.56 -8.70 -16.43
CA PHE A 88 -7.32 -8.26 -15.26
C PHE A 88 -8.71 -8.89 -15.27
N PRO A 89 -9.12 -9.59 -14.18
CA PRO A 89 -10.45 -10.18 -14.10
C PRO A 89 -11.55 -9.11 -14.10
N ARG A 90 -12.72 -9.48 -14.62
CA ARG A 90 -13.92 -8.62 -14.49
C ARG A 90 -14.26 -8.46 -13.01
N GLY A 91 -14.51 -7.22 -12.58
CA GLY A 91 -14.93 -6.93 -11.21
C GLY A 91 -13.79 -6.81 -10.19
N VAL A 92 -12.52 -6.94 -10.60
CA VAL A 92 -11.37 -6.61 -9.77
C VAL A 92 -10.96 -5.16 -10.05
N GLY A 93 -10.88 -4.33 -9.03
CA GLY A 93 -10.47 -2.93 -9.15
C GLY A 93 -9.02 -2.78 -9.61
N LEU A 94 -8.72 -1.68 -10.28
CA LEU A 94 -7.37 -1.33 -10.74
C LEU A 94 -6.84 -0.09 -10.01
N LEU A 95 -5.65 -0.19 -9.41
CA LEU A 95 -4.87 0.98 -9.03
C LEU A 95 -3.62 1.11 -9.90
N LEU A 96 -3.27 2.34 -10.24
CA LEU A 96 -1.99 2.66 -10.88
C LEU A 96 -1.18 3.61 -10.00
N CYS A 97 0.12 3.32 -9.87
CA CYS A 97 1.04 4.19 -9.16
C CYS A 97 1.41 5.44 -9.98
N ASP A 98 1.67 6.55 -9.30
CA ASP A 98 2.07 7.83 -9.90
C ASP A 98 3.53 8.20 -9.59
N GLU A 99 4.10 7.67 -8.51
CA GLU A 99 5.48 7.97 -8.11
C GLU A 99 6.53 7.33 -9.02
N GLU A 100 7.71 7.95 -9.13
CA GLU A 100 8.90 7.28 -9.64
C GLU A 100 9.43 6.25 -8.61
N THR A 101 10.04 5.16 -9.07
CA THR A 101 10.56 4.12 -8.19
C THR A 101 11.77 4.62 -7.40
N GLY A 102 11.68 4.51 -6.07
CA GLY A 102 12.75 4.95 -5.18
C GLY A 102 12.65 6.44 -4.91
N GLY A 103 13.80 7.10 -4.73
CA GLY A 103 13.86 8.53 -4.53
C GLY A 103 15.29 9.02 -4.57
N GLU A 104 15.45 10.32 -4.77
CA GLU A 104 16.74 10.98 -4.76
C GLU A 104 17.27 11.07 -3.33
N LYS A 105 18.54 10.71 -3.14
CA LYS A 105 19.21 10.89 -1.86
C LYS A 105 19.47 12.38 -1.62
N ALA A 106 19.01 12.88 -0.48
CA ALA A 106 19.01 14.29 -0.17
C ALA A 106 19.40 14.55 1.30
N GLY A 107 19.29 15.82 1.70
CA GLY A 107 19.65 16.28 3.04
C GLY A 107 21.16 16.31 3.29
N LYS A 108 21.58 16.90 4.42
CA LYS A 108 23.00 17.08 4.75
C LYS A 108 23.76 15.75 4.89
N SER A 109 23.07 14.70 5.33
CA SER A 109 23.64 13.36 5.50
C SER A 109 23.65 12.53 4.22
N GLY A 110 22.96 12.97 3.16
CA GLY A 110 22.73 12.16 1.95
C GLY A 110 21.87 10.91 2.19
N LYS A 111 21.21 10.80 3.35
CA LYS A 111 20.37 9.65 3.71
C LYS A 111 18.88 9.91 3.59
N GLU A 112 18.47 11.19 3.60
CA GLU A 112 17.08 11.60 3.39
C GLU A 112 16.63 11.26 1.96
N ILE A 113 15.33 11.16 1.74
CA ILE A 113 14.78 10.72 0.46
C ILE A 113 13.78 11.75 -0.05
N LYS A 114 14.02 12.24 -1.27
CA LYS A 114 13.11 13.12 -2.02
C LYS A 114 12.38 12.28 -3.07
N SER A 115 11.06 12.18 -2.94
CA SER A 115 10.23 11.43 -3.90
C SER A 115 9.94 12.30 -5.13
N SER A 116 9.67 11.68 -6.26
CA SER A 116 9.25 12.37 -7.49
C SER A 116 8.12 11.60 -8.17
N LEU A 117 7.42 12.26 -9.08
CA LEU A 117 6.43 11.63 -9.96
C LEU A 117 7.11 11.08 -11.22
N ILE A 118 6.48 10.10 -11.87
CA ILE A 118 6.93 9.59 -13.17
C ILE A 118 6.79 10.70 -14.21
N GLN A 119 7.90 11.04 -14.89
CA GLN A 119 7.88 12.11 -15.89
C GLN A 119 6.89 11.81 -17.03
N GLY A 120 5.99 12.75 -17.29
CA GLY A 120 4.98 12.61 -18.34
C GLY A 120 3.88 11.62 -18.02
N TRP A 121 3.74 11.17 -16.78
CA TRP A 121 2.61 10.42 -16.26
C TRP A 121 1.90 11.26 -15.18
N GLY A 122 0.63 11.01 -14.95
CA GLY A 122 -0.17 11.78 -14.02
C GLY A 122 -1.61 11.28 -13.95
N VAL A 123 -2.37 11.83 -13.01
CA VAL A 123 -3.75 11.41 -12.70
C VAL A 123 -4.69 11.45 -13.92
N ASP A 124 -4.49 12.39 -14.85
CA ASP A 124 -5.26 12.47 -16.10
C ASP A 124 -5.07 11.22 -16.96
N LYS A 125 -3.84 10.72 -17.07
CA LYS A 125 -3.50 9.52 -17.82
C LYS A 125 -3.90 8.25 -17.06
N ILE A 126 -3.80 8.26 -15.73
CA ILE A 126 -4.31 7.19 -14.87
C ILE A 126 -5.83 7.02 -15.08
N LYS A 127 -6.59 8.12 -15.10
CA LYS A 127 -8.02 8.11 -15.40
C LYS A 127 -8.31 7.58 -16.80
N ARG A 128 -7.58 8.08 -17.81
CA ARG A 128 -7.71 7.63 -19.20
C ARG A 128 -7.37 6.15 -19.38
N ALA A 129 -6.45 5.61 -18.57
CA ALA A 129 -6.14 4.19 -18.51
C ALA A 129 -7.26 3.36 -17.83
N GLY A 130 -8.32 3.98 -17.31
CA GLY A 130 -9.43 3.25 -16.70
C GLY A 130 -9.13 2.68 -15.33
N ALA A 131 -8.20 3.28 -14.58
CA ALA A 131 -7.98 2.93 -13.18
C ALA A 131 -9.16 3.36 -12.30
N ASP A 132 -9.41 2.58 -11.26
CA ASP A 132 -10.41 2.85 -10.22
C ASP A 132 -9.84 3.64 -9.04
N GLY A 133 -8.51 3.80 -8.98
CA GLY A 133 -7.82 4.57 -7.96
C GLY A 133 -6.40 4.95 -8.37
N VAL A 134 -5.92 6.05 -7.81
CA VAL A 134 -4.54 6.52 -7.93
C VAL A 134 -3.81 6.10 -6.67
N LYS A 135 -2.59 5.57 -6.83
CA LYS A 135 -1.69 5.34 -5.72
C LYS A 135 -0.47 6.23 -5.81
N LEU A 136 -0.02 6.77 -4.68
CA LEU A 136 1.25 7.49 -4.57
C LEU A 136 2.03 6.95 -3.36
N LEU A 137 3.28 6.53 -3.56
CA LEU A 137 4.21 6.25 -2.45
C LEU A 137 5.09 7.45 -2.16
N ILE A 138 5.19 7.78 -0.87
CA ILE A 138 6.05 8.82 -0.35
C ILE A 138 6.92 8.28 0.77
N TYR A 139 8.23 8.46 0.61
CA TYR A 139 9.17 8.29 1.71
C TYR A 139 9.04 9.49 2.65
N TYR A 140 8.63 9.26 3.90
CA TYR A 140 8.35 10.34 4.84
C TYR A 140 8.93 10.09 6.22
N ARG A 141 9.45 11.17 6.81
CA ARG A 141 9.94 11.30 8.17
C ARG A 141 9.67 12.74 8.59
N GLY A 142 8.81 12.98 9.59
CA GLY A 142 8.48 14.33 10.05
C GLY A 142 9.67 15.06 10.69
N ASP A 143 10.67 14.30 11.12
CA ASP A 143 11.95 14.78 11.66
C ASP A 143 13.06 14.94 10.59
N ALA A 144 12.73 14.81 9.30
CA ALA A 144 13.65 15.14 8.21
C ALA A 144 13.87 16.66 8.08
N SER A 145 14.81 17.07 7.22
CA SER A 145 15.08 18.49 6.97
C SER A 145 13.80 19.20 6.48
N PRO A 146 13.51 20.45 6.92
CA PRO A 146 12.25 21.14 6.59
C PRO A 146 11.96 21.24 5.07
N GLU A 147 12.99 21.41 4.25
CA GLU A 147 12.87 21.43 2.78
C GLU A 147 12.32 20.09 2.24
N ILE A 148 12.80 18.96 2.77
CA ILE A 148 12.39 17.63 2.35
C ILE A 148 10.95 17.37 2.81
N VAL A 149 10.63 17.69 4.06
CA VAL A 149 9.26 17.56 4.58
C VAL A 149 8.28 18.37 3.74
N GLU A 150 8.61 19.63 3.44
CA GLU A 150 7.75 20.51 2.65
C GLU A 150 7.62 20.05 1.19
N HIS A 151 8.70 19.57 0.58
CA HIS A 151 8.66 18.94 -0.75
C HIS A 151 7.66 17.78 -0.80
N GLN A 152 7.73 16.85 0.16
CA GLN A 152 6.84 15.69 0.20
C GLN A 152 5.38 16.12 0.41
N LYS A 153 5.12 17.07 1.31
CA LYS A 153 3.77 17.62 1.52
C LYS A 153 3.21 18.29 0.27
N ASN A 154 4.03 19.02 -0.47
CA ASN A 154 3.63 19.67 -1.71
C ASN A 154 3.26 18.66 -2.79
N LEU A 155 4.07 17.63 -2.98
CA LEU A 155 3.82 16.58 -3.97
C LEU A 155 2.54 15.79 -3.65
N ILE A 156 2.28 15.48 -2.38
CA ILE A 156 1.02 14.85 -1.95
C ILE A 156 -0.18 15.76 -2.23
N ARG A 157 -0.06 17.07 -1.94
CA ARG A 157 -1.15 18.03 -2.19
C ARG A 157 -1.44 18.18 -3.68
N GLU A 158 -0.41 18.21 -4.52
CA GLU A 158 -0.54 18.26 -5.98
C GLU A 158 -1.34 17.07 -6.51
N VAL A 159 -0.97 15.85 -6.12
CA VAL A 159 -1.68 14.63 -6.52
C VAL A 159 -3.10 14.60 -5.95
N GLY A 160 -3.30 15.03 -4.70
CA GLY A 160 -4.62 15.14 -4.08
C GLY A 160 -5.58 16.05 -4.86
N ILE A 161 -5.10 17.24 -5.27
CA ILE A 161 -5.87 18.17 -6.12
C ILE A 161 -6.19 17.53 -7.47
N ALA A 162 -5.23 16.83 -8.07
CA ALA A 162 -5.46 16.15 -9.34
C ALA A 162 -6.49 15.00 -9.21
N CYS A 163 -6.44 14.21 -8.13
CA CYS A 163 -7.43 13.16 -7.84
C CYS A 163 -8.84 13.71 -7.64
N GLN A 164 -8.98 14.88 -7.00
CA GLN A 164 -10.27 15.58 -6.91
C GLN A 164 -10.75 16.01 -8.30
N LYS A 165 -9.88 16.63 -9.11
CA LYS A 165 -10.21 17.09 -10.47
C LYS A 165 -10.64 15.96 -11.41
N TYR A 166 -9.98 14.81 -11.38
CA TYR A 166 -10.27 13.66 -12.25
C TYR A 166 -11.20 12.63 -11.62
N ASP A 167 -11.72 12.95 -10.43
CA ASP A 167 -12.67 12.16 -9.67
C ASP A 167 -12.25 10.69 -9.53
N LEU A 168 -11.09 10.49 -8.90
CA LEU A 168 -10.52 9.19 -8.54
C LEU A 168 -10.21 9.14 -7.05
N PRO A 169 -10.44 7.99 -6.38
CA PRO A 169 -9.92 7.74 -5.05
C PRO A 169 -8.39 7.89 -5.01
N PHE A 170 -7.90 8.61 -4.01
CA PHE A 170 -6.48 8.77 -3.75
C PHE A 170 -6.00 7.84 -2.62
N VAL A 171 -5.16 6.87 -2.96
CA VAL A 171 -4.49 5.97 -2.02
C VAL A 171 -3.06 6.45 -1.76
N LEU A 172 -2.80 7.00 -0.57
CA LEU A 172 -1.49 7.49 -0.19
C LEU A 172 -0.74 6.42 0.61
N GLU A 173 0.39 5.95 0.07
CA GLU A 173 1.32 5.05 0.74
C GLU A 173 2.46 5.83 1.40
N LEU A 174 2.63 5.63 2.71
CA LEU A 174 3.73 6.25 3.45
C LEU A 174 4.69 5.18 3.93
N VAL A 175 5.98 5.40 3.62
CA VAL A 175 7.06 4.50 4.00
C VAL A 175 8.11 5.30 4.76
N ASN A 176 8.33 4.93 6.01
CA ASN A 176 9.41 5.47 6.80
C ASN A 176 10.74 4.75 6.50
N TYR A 177 11.84 5.39 6.87
CA TYR A 177 13.17 4.86 6.62
C TYR A 177 14.16 5.32 7.70
N PRO A 178 15.19 4.52 7.99
CA PRO A 178 16.25 4.93 8.89
C PRO A 178 17.15 5.95 8.19
N PHE A 179 17.39 7.09 8.82
CA PHE A 179 18.32 8.09 8.29
C PHE A 179 19.20 8.74 9.37
N LEU A 180 18.80 8.64 10.63
CA LEU A 180 19.62 9.10 11.74
C LEU A 180 20.85 8.18 11.93
N PRO A 181 21.95 8.68 12.53
CA PRO A 181 23.19 7.92 12.67
C PRO A 181 23.06 6.61 13.46
N ASP A 182 22.13 6.57 14.41
CA ASP A 182 21.87 5.45 15.31
C ASP A 182 20.76 4.51 14.83
N GLU A 183 20.24 4.73 13.61
CA GLU A 183 19.19 3.93 13.02
C GLU A 183 19.74 2.99 11.94
N THR A 184 19.32 1.73 12.02
CA THR A 184 19.37 0.80 10.88
C THR A 184 18.04 0.07 10.83
N LYS A 185 17.71 -0.47 9.65
CA LYS A 185 16.39 -1.07 9.41
C LYS A 185 16.02 -2.15 10.44
N GLU A 186 17.01 -2.89 10.91
CA GLU A 186 16.81 -4.07 11.77
C GLU A 186 17.24 -3.83 13.23
N ASN A 187 17.65 -2.62 13.61
CA ASN A 187 18.06 -2.37 14.99
C ASN A 187 16.91 -1.98 15.92
N ALA A 188 17.12 -2.19 17.21
CA ALA A 188 16.15 -1.89 18.25
C ALA A 188 15.80 -0.40 18.34
N THR A 189 16.76 0.49 18.10
CA THR A 189 16.55 1.95 18.12
C THR A 189 15.46 2.35 17.14
N PHE A 190 15.57 1.91 15.89
CA PHE A 190 14.58 2.20 14.87
C PHE A 190 13.25 1.50 15.14
N ALA A 191 13.29 0.24 15.59
CA ALA A 191 12.08 -0.50 15.98
C ALA A 191 11.31 0.16 17.14
N ARG A 192 12.01 0.81 18.08
CA ARG A 192 11.40 1.56 19.20
C ARG A 192 10.78 2.88 18.74
N ARG A 193 11.36 3.54 17.74
CA ARG A 193 10.85 4.81 17.19
C ARG A 193 9.70 4.63 16.21
N LYS A 194 9.61 3.46 15.56
CA LYS A 194 8.64 3.18 14.50
C LYS A 194 7.18 3.52 14.86
N PRO A 195 6.64 3.18 16.05
CA PRO A 195 5.27 3.55 16.40
C PRO A 195 5.02 5.07 16.31
N GLU A 196 5.91 5.88 16.89
CA GLU A 196 5.79 7.35 16.86
C GLU A 196 5.93 7.93 15.46
N ILE A 197 6.87 7.40 14.66
CA ILE A 197 7.05 7.83 13.27
C ILE A 197 5.78 7.57 12.44
N VAL A 198 5.16 6.40 12.66
CA VAL A 198 3.93 6.00 11.95
C VAL A 198 2.77 6.91 12.35
N LYS A 199 2.63 7.22 13.64
CA LYS A 199 1.62 8.15 14.14
C LYS A 199 1.78 9.56 13.58
N ASP A 200 2.99 10.08 13.56
CA ASP A 200 3.31 11.43 13.05
C ASP A 200 2.81 11.61 11.60
N TYR A 201 3.13 10.69 10.70
CA TYR A 201 2.70 10.84 9.31
C TYR A 201 1.20 10.54 9.13
N VAL A 202 0.62 9.64 9.92
CA VAL A 202 -0.82 9.33 9.83
C VAL A 202 -1.63 10.56 10.25
N GLU A 203 -1.25 11.21 11.34
CA GLU A 203 -1.90 12.44 11.82
C GLU A 203 -1.77 13.57 10.81
N GLU A 204 -0.58 13.78 10.23
CA GLU A 204 -0.39 14.85 9.24
C GLU A 204 -1.23 14.60 7.98
N PHE A 205 -1.17 13.41 7.40
CA PHE A 205 -1.76 13.15 6.08
C PHE A 205 -3.22 12.72 6.11
N SER A 206 -3.81 12.63 7.31
CA SER A 206 -5.26 12.60 7.51
C SER A 206 -5.93 13.97 7.35
N LYS A 207 -5.16 15.06 7.21
CA LYS A 207 -5.74 16.40 7.01
C LYS A 207 -6.40 16.53 5.64
N SER A 208 -7.63 17.05 5.60
CA SER A 208 -8.46 17.17 4.39
C SER A 208 -7.79 17.88 3.20
N LYS A 209 -6.87 18.83 3.48
CA LYS A 209 -6.09 19.57 2.47
C LYS A 209 -5.28 18.67 1.51
N TYR A 210 -5.03 17.40 1.88
CA TYR A 210 -4.32 16.44 1.04
C TYR A 210 -5.24 15.61 0.13
N GLY A 211 -6.56 15.64 0.34
CA GLY A 211 -7.52 14.95 -0.52
C GLY A 211 -7.41 13.42 -0.55
N VAL A 212 -6.76 12.82 0.46
CA VAL A 212 -6.57 11.36 0.59
C VAL A 212 -7.91 10.67 0.84
N ASP A 213 -8.11 9.50 0.23
CA ASP A 213 -9.30 8.67 0.43
C ASP A 213 -8.99 7.36 1.15
N ILE A 214 -7.77 6.82 1.00
CA ILE A 214 -7.28 5.65 1.74
C ILE A 214 -5.81 5.89 2.13
N LEU A 215 -5.45 5.62 3.38
CA LEU A 215 -4.06 5.57 3.82
C LEU A 215 -3.53 4.13 3.74
N LYS A 216 -2.42 3.92 3.02
CA LYS A 216 -1.68 2.66 3.02
C LYS A 216 -0.47 2.80 3.95
N VAL A 217 -0.53 2.12 5.09
CA VAL A 217 0.31 2.40 6.27
C VAL A 217 1.19 1.19 6.58
N GLU A 218 2.44 1.43 6.98
CA GLU A 218 3.28 0.39 7.56
C GLU A 218 2.72 -0.12 8.88
N PHE A 219 2.92 -1.42 9.17
CA PHE A 219 2.57 -1.95 10.48
C PHE A 219 3.32 -1.15 11.57
N PRO A 220 2.64 -0.60 12.59
CA PRO A 220 3.20 0.41 13.50
C PRO A 220 4.21 -0.16 14.51
N ALA A 221 4.67 -1.39 14.30
CA ALA A 221 5.71 -2.05 15.07
C ALA A 221 6.58 -2.92 14.15
N ASN A 222 7.61 -3.53 14.71
CA ASN A 222 8.36 -4.63 14.13
C ASN A 222 8.12 -5.86 15.00
N LEU A 223 7.31 -6.81 14.50
CA LEU A 223 6.88 -7.95 15.31
C LEU A 223 8.06 -8.78 15.84
N LYS A 224 9.21 -8.75 15.18
CA LYS A 224 10.43 -9.45 15.63
C LYS A 224 11.02 -8.93 16.94
N PHE A 225 10.54 -7.78 17.43
CA PHE A 225 10.87 -7.22 18.75
C PHE A 225 9.72 -7.36 19.75
N ALA A 226 8.60 -7.97 19.36
CA ALA A 226 7.52 -8.30 20.28
C ALA A 226 7.95 -9.45 21.20
N LYS A 227 7.58 -9.42 22.47
CA LYS A 227 7.91 -10.45 23.47
C LYS A 227 7.62 -11.87 22.97
N GLU A 228 6.53 -12.03 22.25
CA GLU A 228 6.01 -13.29 21.71
C GLU A 228 6.81 -13.82 20.50
N TYR A 229 7.58 -12.96 19.82
CA TYR A 229 8.32 -13.31 18.59
C TYR A 229 9.82 -12.94 18.64
N ALA A 230 10.29 -12.44 19.77
CA ALA A 230 11.67 -11.99 19.95
C ALA A 230 12.68 -13.14 20.06
N GLN A 231 12.23 -14.40 20.13
CA GLN A 231 13.12 -15.57 20.10
C GLN A 231 13.46 -16.03 18.67
N GLY A 232 12.97 -15.33 17.64
CA GLY A 232 13.31 -15.57 16.24
C GLY A 232 12.23 -16.34 15.48
N GLU A 233 10.97 -16.24 15.88
CA GLU A 233 9.84 -16.95 15.30
C GLU A 233 9.68 -16.72 13.79
N PHE A 234 10.08 -15.56 13.27
CA PHE A 234 9.96 -15.23 11.84
C PHE A 234 11.24 -15.42 11.03
N ASP A 235 12.43 -15.34 11.64
CA ASP A 235 13.70 -15.35 10.90
C ASP A 235 14.87 -16.04 11.62
N GLY A 236 14.61 -16.72 12.73
CA GLY A 236 15.62 -17.42 13.54
C GLY A 236 16.57 -16.50 14.32
N VAL A 237 16.37 -15.18 14.29
CA VAL A 237 17.25 -14.22 14.97
C VAL A 237 16.62 -13.75 16.28
N LYS A 238 17.28 -14.09 17.38
CA LYS A 238 16.89 -13.60 18.71
C LYS A 238 17.18 -12.10 18.85
N ARG A 239 16.22 -11.37 19.40
CA ARG A 239 16.29 -9.92 19.64
C ARG A 239 15.89 -9.59 21.07
N GLU A 240 16.14 -8.36 21.49
CA GLU A 240 15.54 -7.86 22.73
C GLU A 240 14.03 -7.69 22.56
N SER A 241 13.28 -7.86 23.65
CA SER A 241 11.85 -7.57 23.67
C SER A 241 11.64 -6.08 23.93
N LEU A 242 10.97 -5.39 23.02
CA LEU A 242 10.69 -3.95 23.12
C LEU A 242 9.27 -3.64 23.59
N TYR A 243 8.32 -4.50 23.23
CA TYR A 243 6.90 -4.38 23.52
C TYR A 243 6.25 -5.77 23.53
N ASP A 244 5.02 -5.89 24.03
CA ASP A 244 4.18 -7.08 23.88
C ASP A 244 3.04 -6.88 22.87
N LEU A 245 2.26 -7.94 22.60
CA LEU A 245 1.13 -7.88 21.67
C LEU A 245 0.02 -6.91 22.11
N SER A 246 -0.13 -6.62 23.40
CA SER A 246 -1.11 -5.64 23.88
C SER A 246 -0.71 -4.24 23.46
N GLU A 247 0.55 -3.86 23.71
CA GLU A 247 1.11 -2.57 23.30
C GLU A 247 1.06 -2.39 21.77
N ILE A 248 1.34 -3.44 20.99
CA ILE A 248 1.24 -3.37 19.52
C ILE A 248 -0.20 -3.13 19.06
N LYS A 249 -1.19 -3.76 19.72
CA LYS A 249 -2.60 -3.50 19.43
C LYS A 249 -2.98 -2.06 19.79
N ASP A 250 -2.44 -1.51 20.87
CA ASP A 250 -2.62 -0.09 21.21
C ASP A 250 -2.05 0.82 20.11
N PHE A 251 -0.84 0.56 19.60
CA PHE A 251 -0.29 1.34 18.47
C PHE A 251 -1.19 1.29 17.23
N CYS A 252 -1.79 0.13 16.92
CA CYS A 252 -2.74 0.04 15.80
C CYS A 252 -4.05 0.79 16.07
N ARG A 253 -4.56 0.78 17.31
CA ARG A 253 -5.72 1.58 17.70
C ARG A 253 -5.42 3.07 17.62
N GLU A 254 -4.24 3.50 18.02
CA GLU A 254 -3.79 4.88 17.89
C GLU A 254 -3.76 5.32 16.43
N VAL A 255 -3.26 4.47 15.52
CA VAL A 255 -3.38 4.73 14.06
C VAL A 255 -4.84 4.93 13.67
N THR A 256 -5.74 4.00 14.02
CA THR A 256 -7.17 4.12 13.71
C THR A 256 -7.79 5.41 14.24
N ASN A 257 -7.43 5.83 15.46
CA ASN A 257 -7.98 7.05 16.07
C ASN A 257 -7.43 8.35 15.45
N LEU A 258 -6.21 8.30 14.87
CA LEU A 258 -5.59 9.44 14.20
C LEU A 258 -6.00 9.56 12.73
N THR A 259 -6.47 8.47 12.12
CA THR A 259 -6.91 8.48 10.72
C THR A 259 -8.30 9.08 10.55
N SER A 260 -8.43 10.07 9.68
CA SER A 260 -9.73 10.60 9.24
C SER A 260 -10.30 9.87 8.03
N VAL A 261 -9.62 8.82 7.55
CA VAL A 261 -9.95 8.05 6.35
C VAL A 261 -9.62 6.57 6.59
N PRO A 262 -10.28 5.62 5.92
CA PRO A 262 -9.92 4.21 6.02
C PRO A 262 -8.43 3.98 5.77
N TRP A 263 -7.83 3.09 6.56
CA TRP A 263 -6.44 2.69 6.37
C TRP A 263 -6.31 1.19 6.08
N VAL A 264 -5.29 0.85 5.30
CA VAL A 264 -4.93 -0.52 4.96
C VAL A 264 -3.47 -0.76 5.26
N ILE A 265 -3.12 -1.96 5.71
CA ILE A 265 -1.73 -2.29 6.01
C ILE A 265 -0.98 -2.80 4.80
N LEU A 266 0.29 -2.39 4.69
CA LEU A 266 1.23 -2.86 3.67
C LEU A 266 2.18 -3.91 4.23
N SER A 267 2.72 -4.78 3.36
CA SER A 267 3.55 -5.90 3.81
C SER A 267 5.01 -5.56 4.10
N ALA A 268 5.51 -4.41 3.65
CA ALA A 268 6.91 -3.95 3.81
C ALA A 268 8.01 -4.92 3.32
N GLY A 269 7.65 -6.09 2.76
CA GLY A 269 8.57 -7.14 2.35
C GLY A 269 8.90 -8.16 3.45
N VAL A 270 8.08 -8.24 4.51
CA VAL A 270 8.13 -9.38 5.43
C VAL A 270 7.59 -10.65 4.73
N GLU A 271 7.93 -11.82 5.27
CA GLU A 271 7.40 -13.09 4.77
C GLU A 271 5.93 -13.28 5.14
N ILE A 272 5.26 -14.23 4.47
CA ILE A 272 3.81 -14.42 4.63
C ILE A 272 3.38 -14.69 6.08
N ASP A 273 4.18 -15.42 6.87
CA ASP A 273 3.81 -15.77 8.25
C ASP A 273 3.73 -14.52 9.14
N GLU A 274 4.72 -13.62 9.04
CA GLU A 274 4.70 -12.33 9.70
C GLU A 274 3.59 -11.42 9.16
N PHE A 275 3.34 -11.45 7.84
CA PHE A 275 2.31 -10.60 7.23
C PHE A 275 0.89 -11.00 7.62
N VAL A 276 0.61 -12.30 7.75
CA VAL A 276 -0.69 -12.78 8.26
C VAL A 276 -0.93 -12.26 9.67
N GLU A 277 0.10 -12.26 10.51
CA GLU A 277 0.00 -11.75 11.87
C GLU A 277 -0.19 -10.22 11.91
N ASN A 278 0.53 -9.48 11.08
CA ASN A 278 0.32 -8.05 10.89
C ASN A 278 -1.13 -7.72 10.48
N VAL A 279 -1.69 -8.46 9.51
CA VAL A 279 -3.09 -8.26 9.07
C VAL A 279 -4.05 -8.56 10.20
N ARG A 280 -3.86 -9.68 10.91
CA ARG A 280 -4.72 -10.08 12.03
C ARG A 280 -4.80 -8.98 13.09
N ILE A 281 -3.65 -8.50 13.56
CA ILE A 281 -3.57 -7.48 14.62
C ILE A 281 -4.14 -6.14 14.14
N ALA A 282 -3.79 -5.71 12.93
CA ALA A 282 -4.23 -4.42 12.40
C ALA A 282 -5.75 -4.37 12.17
N THR A 283 -6.32 -5.45 11.60
CA THR A 283 -7.76 -5.53 11.33
C THR A 283 -8.58 -5.68 12.61
N GLU A 284 -8.10 -6.43 13.61
CA GLU A 284 -8.68 -6.44 14.96
C GLU A 284 -8.65 -5.05 15.63
N SER A 285 -7.81 -4.14 15.15
CA SER A 285 -7.58 -2.82 15.74
C SER A 285 -8.11 -1.66 14.87
N GLY A 286 -8.93 -1.96 13.86
CA GLY A 286 -9.69 -0.96 13.10
C GLY A 286 -9.25 -0.74 11.64
N ALA A 287 -8.19 -1.41 11.16
CA ALA A 287 -7.81 -1.33 9.75
C ALA A 287 -8.95 -1.87 8.85
N SER A 288 -9.15 -1.22 7.70
CA SER A 288 -10.13 -1.64 6.69
C SER A 288 -9.62 -2.73 5.75
N GLY A 289 -8.41 -3.24 5.99
CA GLY A 289 -7.86 -4.42 5.33
C GLY A 289 -6.38 -4.26 5.00
N PHE A 290 -5.98 -4.75 3.82
CA PHE A 290 -4.58 -4.78 3.40
C PHE A 290 -4.41 -4.44 1.91
N LEU A 291 -3.23 -3.90 1.58
CA LEU A 291 -2.72 -3.79 0.22
C LEU A 291 -1.33 -4.43 0.20
N GLY A 292 -1.34 -5.76 0.09
CA GLY A 292 -0.18 -6.63 0.27
C GLY A 292 0.50 -6.95 -1.05
N GLY A 293 1.84 -6.94 -1.07
CA GLY A 293 2.61 -7.25 -2.28
C GLY A 293 3.49 -8.46 -2.09
N ARG A 294 4.78 -8.22 -1.93
CA ARG A 294 5.84 -9.24 -1.84
C ARG A 294 5.52 -10.45 -0.97
N ALA A 295 4.96 -10.26 0.22
CA ALA A 295 4.58 -11.36 1.11
C ALA A 295 3.66 -12.41 0.43
N ILE A 296 2.87 -12.00 -0.55
CA ILE A 296 1.92 -12.84 -1.28
C ILE A 296 2.62 -13.61 -2.40
N TRP A 297 3.43 -12.95 -3.23
CA TRP A 297 3.90 -13.49 -4.51
C TRP A 297 5.41 -13.69 -4.62
N GLN A 298 6.25 -13.16 -3.71
CA GLN A 298 7.71 -13.15 -3.91
C GLN A 298 8.33 -14.55 -3.98
N GLY A 299 7.71 -15.55 -3.34
CA GLY A 299 8.18 -16.93 -3.39
C GLY A 299 8.16 -17.56 -4.79
N CYS A 300 7.41 -16.99 -5.75
CA CYS A 300 7.49 -17.44 -7.15
C CYS A 300 8.79 -17.00 -7.84
N ALA A 301 9.49 -15.98 -7.33
CA ALA A 301 10.62 -15.37 -8.00
C ALA A 301 11.78 -16.33 -8.24
N LYS A 302 12.03 -17.27 -7.31
CA LYS A 302 13.08 -18.29 -7.46
C LYS A 302 12.87 -19.23 -8.65
N TYR A 303 11.67 -19.29 -9.23
CA TYR A 303 11.39 -20.10 -10.41
C TYR A 303 11.57 -19.33 -11.73
N TYR A 304 11.77 -18.01 -11.70
CA TYR A 304 12.01 -17.24 -12.92
C TYR A 304 13.33 -17.68 -13.59
N PRO A 305 13.37 -17.93 -14.92
CA PRO A 305 12.36 -17.61 -15.95
C PRO A 305 11.41 -18.76 -16.32
N HIS A 306 11.33 -19.83 -15.54
CA HIS A 306 10.44 -20.98 -15.79
C HIS A 306 8.98 -20.64 -15.45
N LYS A 307 8.24 -20.18 -16.46
CA LYS A 307 6.90 -19.59 -16.31
C LYS A 307 5.89 -20.58 -15.73
N GLU A 308 5.93 -21.82 -16.18
CA GLU A 308 5.02 -22.88 -15.73
C GLU A 308 5.21 -23.17 -14.24
N ALA A 309 6.46 -23.23 -13.77
CA ALA A 309 6.78 -23.42 -12.36
C ALA A 309 6.37 -22.20 -11.51
N MET A 310 6.48 -20.98 -12.06
CA MET A 310 5.96 -19.78 -11.41
C MET A 310 4.43 -19.85 -11.28
N GLU A 311 3.72 -20.16 -12.37
CA GLU A 311 2.26 -20.28 -12.38
C GLU A 311 1.80 -21.37 -11.40
N GLU A 312 2.46 -22.52 -11.36
CA GLU A 312 2.19 -23.60 -10.40
C GLU A 312 2.34 -23.13 -8.95
N TRP A 313 3.44 -22.44 -8.63
CA TRP A 313 3.64 -21.91 -7.28
C TRP A 313 2.60 -20.86 -6.92
N LEU A 314 2.23 -19.98 -7.86
CA LEU A 314 1.22 -18.94 -7.65
C LEU A 314 -0.17 -19.55 -7.43
N LEU A 315 -0.57 -20.56 -8.22
CA LEU A 315 -1.85 -21.26 -8.07
C LEU A 315 -1.94 -22.11 -6.79
N THR A 316 -0.81 -22.50 -6.23
CA THR A 316 -0.75 -23.30 -4.99
C THR A 316 -0.44 -22.41 -3.78
N SER A 317 0.81 -22.04 -3.60
CA SER A 317 1.32 -21.27 -2.46
C SER A 317 0.83 -19.81 -2.49
N GLY A 318 0.85 -19.14 -3.65
CA GLY A 318 0.35 -17.77 -3.78
C GLY A 318 -1.15 -17.64 -3.45
N ALA A 319 -1.97 -18.54 -4.00
CA ALA A 319 -3.39 -18.64 -3.67
C ALA A 319 -3.60 -19.07 -2.20
N GLY A 320 -2.75 -19.96 -1.67
CA GLY A 320 -2.70 -20.32 -0.25
C GLY A 320 -2.44 -19.12 0.66
N ASN A 321 -1.55 -18.21 0.27
CA ASN A 321 -1.27 -16.98 0.99
C ASN A 321 -2.52 -16.10 1.06
N PHE A 322 -3.25 -15.93 -0.05
CA PHE A 322 -4.55 -15.24 -0.03
C PHE A 322 -5.58 -15.91 0.87
N LYS A 323 -5.67 -17.25 0.87
CA LYS A 323 -6.60 -17.98 1.75
C LYS A 323 -6.28 -17.71 3.22
N ARG A 324 -5.01 -17.69 3.60
CA ARG A 324 -4.57 -17.37 4.97
C ARG A 324 -4.89 -15.93 5.35
N LEU A 325 -4.61 -14.98 4.46
CA LEU A 325 -4.98 -13.57 4.66
C LEU A 325 -6.51 -13.40 4.74
N HIS A 326 -7.27 -14.16 3.95
CA HIS A 326 -8.73 -14.15 3.96
C HIS A 326 -9.32 -14.63 5.29
N GLN A 327 -8.63 -15.52 6.01
CA GLN A 327 -9.07 -15.97 7.33
C GLN A 327 -8.93 -14.86 8.38
N VAL A 328 -7.82 -14.11 8.34
CA VAL A 328 -7.54 -13.08 9.35
C VAL A 328 -8.18 -11.73 9.03
N PHE A 329 -8.37 -11.35 7.76
CA PHE A 329 -8.95 -10.04 7.40
C PHE A 329 -10.47 -9.94 7.66
N GLN A 330 -11.17 -11.01 8.05
CA GLN A 330 -12.62 -10.99 8.33
C GLN A 330 -12.99 -9.97 9.41
N LYS A 331 -12.03 -9.61 10.27
CA LYS A 331 -12.17 -8.60 11.31
C LYS A 331 -11.99 -7.16 10.82
N ALA A 332 -11.60 -6.96 9.56
CA ALA A 332 -11.40 -5.64 9.01
C ALA A 332 -12.70 -4.83 9.03
N THR A 333 -12.58 -3.55 9.33
CA THR A 333 -13.71 -2.60 9.35
C THR A 333 -14.11 -2.28 7.91
N PRO A 334 -15.35 -2.56 7.47
CA PRO A 334 -15.84 -2.07 6.19
C PRO A 334 -15.58 -0.58 6.04
N TYR A 335 -15.07 -0.13 4.89
CA TYR A 335 -14.60 1.25 4.74
C TYR A 335 -15.68 2.28 5.07
N PHE A 336 -16.94 1.99 4.75
CA PHE A 336 -18.07 2.88 4.99
C PHE A 336 -18.50 2.94 6.47
N GLU A 337 -18.01 2.05 7.34
CA GLU A 337 -18.22 2.12 8.79
C GLU A 337 -17.17 3.00 9.49
N HIS A 338 -16.14 3.45 8.76
CA HIS A 338 -15.19 4.45 9.26
C HIS A 338 -15.92 5.76 9.62
N GLU A 339 -15.47 6.45 10.67
CA GLU A 339 -16.08 7.70 11.18
C GLU A 339 -16.34 8.74 10.08
N ARG A 340 -15.44 8.84 9.10
CA ARG A 340 -15.59 9.68 7.90
C ARG A 340 -16.91 9.52 7.17
N PHE A 341 -17.46 8.31 7.12
CA PHE A 341 -18.62 7.97 6.29
C PHE A 341 -19.88 7.72 7.12
N GLU A 342 -19.75 7.55 8.44
CA GLU A 342 -20.85 7.32 9.38
C GLU A 342 -21.80 6.16 9.00
N GLY A 343 -21.35 5.19 8.20
CA GLY A 343 -22.15 4.09 7.68
C GLY A 343 -22.66 4.31 6.25
N TYR A 344 -22.85 3.21 5.52
CA TYR A 344 -23.30 3.23 4.12
C TYR A 344 -24.57 4.06 3.85
N PRO A 345 -25.61 4.07 4.73
CA PRO A 345 -26.81 4.88 4.51
C PRO A 345 -26.59 6.40 4.56
N ASN A 346 -25.48 6.85 5.17
CA ASN A 346 -25.16 8.27 5.32
C ASN A 346 -24.30 8.81 4.17
N LEU A 347 -23.85 7.95 3.27
CA LEU A 347 -23.17 8.31 2.03
C LEU A 347 -24.17 8.85 1.01
N ASP A 348 -24.03 10.12 0.63
CA ASP A 348 -24.79 10.70 -0.47
C ASP A 348 -23.87 11.19 -1.59
N LEU A 349 -24.40 11.11 -2.81
CA LEU A 349 -23.73 11.65 -3.97
C LEU A 349 -23.69 13.18 -3.89
N GLU A 350 -22.52 13.76 -4.12
CA GLU A 350 -22.35 15.20 -4.17
C GLU A 350 -23.30 15.83 -5.19
N LYS A 351 -24.00 16.91 -4.77
CA LYS A 351 -25.01 17.65 -5.56
C LYS A 351 -26.18 16.77 -6.07
N LYS A 352 -26.49 15.66 -5.39
CA LYS A 352 -27.62 14.79 -5.75
C LYS A 352 -28.92 15.60 -5.87
N GLY A 353 -29.51 15.59 -7.07
CA GLY A 353 -30.73 16.30 -7.39
C GLY A 353 -31.13 16.06 -8.85
N VAL A 354 -32.29 16.59 -9.26
CA VAL A 354 -32.80 16.42 -10.64
C VAL A 354 -31.89 17.08 -11.70
N GLU A 355 -31.11 18.10 -11.29
CA GLU A 355 -30.14 18.80 -12.14
C GLU A 355 -28.70 18.30 -11.97
N TRP A 356 -28.47 17.18 -11.27
CA TRP A 356 -27.12 16.68 -10.94
C TRP A 356 -26.19 16.60 -12.16
N TYR A 357 -26.70 16.13 -13.30
CA TYR A 357 -25.93 16.02 -14.55
C TYR A 357 -25.44 17.36 -15.13
N LYS A 358 -26.00 18.49 -14.69
CA LYS A 358 -25.56 19.83 -15.08
C LYS A 358 -24.54 20.43 -14.10
N GLU A 359 -24.60 20.03 -12.84
CA GLU A 359 -23.80 20.62 -11.75
C GLU A 359 -22.54 19.81 -11.41
N TYR A 360 -22.53 18.53 -11.76
CA TYR A 360 -21.40 17.61 -11.67
C TYR A 360 -20.42 17.85 -12.81
#